data_AF-A0A3L7S265-F1
#
_entry.id   AF-A0A3L7S265-F1
#
_cell.length_a   1.000
_cell.length_b   1.000
_cell.length_c   1.000
_cell.angle_alpha   90.00
_cell.angle_beta   90.00
_cell.angle_gamma   90.00
#
_symmetry.space_group_name_H-M   'P 1'
#
loop_
_entity.id
_entity.type
_entity.pdbx_description
1 polymer ?
#
loop_
_entity_poly.entity_id
_entity_poly.type
_entity_poly.pdbx_seq_one_letter_code
_entity_poly.pdbx_strand_id
1 'polypeptide(L)' 'MTSSDQKPRIYILAGPNGVGKTTFACQFLAEYVNCTEFLNADLIAAGLSPFAPESQNARASELLLERM' A
#
# COMPACT_ATOMS: atom_id res chain seq x y z
N MET A 1 28.41 8.96 16.81
CA MET A 1 27.26 9.76 16.31
C MET A 1 26.02 8.93 16.54
N THR A 2 25.08 9.47 17.31
CA THR A 2 23.93 8.77 17.88
C THR A 2 23.07 8.11 16.81
N SER A 3 23.03 6.77 16.77
CA SER A 3 21.99 6.06 16.02
C SER A 3 20.67 6.34 16.73
N SER A 4 19.88 7.26 16.17
CA SER A 4 18.55 7.54 16.66
C SER A 4 17.74 6.25 16.65
N ASP A 5 17.26 5.87 17.83
CA ASP A 5 16.19 4.91 18.09
C ASP A 5 14.93 5.35 17.31
N GLN A 6 14.87 5.07 16.00
CA GLN A 6 13.71 5.37 15.16
C GLN A 6 12.63 4.34 15.51
N LYS A 7 11.82 4.69 16.50
CA LYS A 7 10.62 3.92 16.83
C LYS A 7 9.75 3.74 15.57
N PRO A 8 9.22 2.54 15.32
CA PRO A 8 8.30 2.32 14.22
C PRO A 8 7.16 3.34 14.26
N ARG A 9 6.91 4.00 13.13
CA ARG A 9 5.81 4.95 12.97
C ARG A 9 4.66 4.26 12.26
N ILE A 10 3.48 4.31 12.88
CA ILE A 10 2.25 3.78 12.31
C ILE A 10 1.43 4.97 11.82
N TYR A 11 1.06 4.95 10.54
CA TYR A 11 0.19 5.93 9.92
C TYR A 11 -1.16 5.27 9.62
N ILE A 12 -2.25 5.93 10.01
CA ILE A 12 -3.61 5.44 9.77
C ILE A 12 -4.27 6.35 8.75
N LEU A 13 -4.66 5.79 7.61
CA LEU A 13 -5.43 6.48 6.58
C LEU A 13 -6.91 6.06 6.70
N ALA A 14 -7.77 6.96 7.15
CA ALA A 14 -9.17 6.68 7.47
C ALA A 14 -10.16 7.48 6.60
N GLY A 15 -11.38 6.95 6.47
CA GLY A 15 -12.49 7.60 5.75
C GLY A 15 -13.44 6.59 5.10
N PRO A 16 -14.64 7.01 4.64
CA PRO A 16 -15.62 6.13 3.99
C PRO A 16 -15.08 5.40 2.76
N ASN A 17 -15.74 4.32 2.35
CA ASN A 17 -15.43 3.67 1.07
C ASN A 17 -15.71 4.64 -0.09
N GLY A 18 -14.80 4.69 -1.07
CA GLY A 18 -14.92 5.61 -2.22
C GLY A 18 -14.44 7.05 -1.99
N VAL A 19 -14.01 7.44 -0.77
CA VAL A 19 -13.52 8.82 -0.51
C VAL A 19 -12.15 9.14 -1.14
N GLY A 20 -11.49 8.15 -1.76
CA GLY A 20 -10.19 8.34 -2.41
C GLY A 20 -8.97 8.03 -1.55
N LYS A 21 -9.09 7.21 -0.50
CA LYS A 21 -7.94 6.80 0.35
C LYS A 21 -6.77 6.23 -0.46
N THR A 22 -7.05 5.30 -1.38
CA THR A 22 -6.01 4.71 -2.25
C THR A 22 -5.38 5.77 -3.16
N THR A 23 -6.17 6.68 -3.70
CA THR A 23 -5.68 7.82 -4.50
C THR A 23 -4.74 8.70 -3.68
N PHE A 24 -5.12 9.06 -2.46
CA PHE A 24 -4.27 9.84 -1.56
C PHE A 24 -2.98 9.08 -1.24
N ALA A 25 -3.08 7.79 -0.93
CA ALA A 25 -1.93 6.96 -0.60
C ALA A 25 -0.87 6.97 -1.71
N CYS A 26 -1.31 6.79 -2.96
CA CYS A 26 -0.43 6.75 -4.12
C CYS A 26 0.18 8.10 -4.47
N GLN A 27 -0.52 9.21 -4.22
CA GLN A 27 -0.07 10.55 -4.60
C GLN A 27 0.82 11.20 -3.53
N PHE A 28 0.59 10.91 -2.25
CA PHE A 28 1.14 11.71 -1.16
C PHE A 28 2.03 10.94 -0.18
N LEU A 29 1.95 9.61 -0.05
CA LEU A 29 2.74 8.90 0.99
C LEU A 29 4.26 9.02 0.78
N ALA A 30 4.72 9.04 -0.47
CA ALA A 30 6.14 9.21 -0.77
C ALA A 30 6.67 10.54 -0.20
N GLU A 31 5.92 11.62 -0.36
CA GLU A 31 6.32 12.95 0.11
C GLU A 31 6.08 13.16 1.62
N TYR A 32 4.96 12.66 2.15
CA TYR A 32 4.53 12.96 3.52
C TYR A 32 5.23 12.13 4.58
N VAL A 33 5.55 10.88 4.27
CA VAL A 33 6.12 9.93 5.26
C VAL A 33 7.39 9.25 4.79
N ASN A 34 7.96 9.70 3.66
CA ASN A 34 9.13 9.09 3.01
C ASN A 34 8.90 7.59 2.74
N CYS A 35 7.66 7.24 2.36
CA CYS A 35 7.29 5.87 2.00
C CYS A 35 7.90 5.53 0.64
N THR A 36 8.97 4.74 0.64
CA THR A 36 9.65 4.29 -0.59
C THR A 36 8.96 3.11 -1.24
N GLU A 37 8.21 2.32 -0.47
CA GLU A 37 7.48 1.15 -0.96
C GLU A 37 6.08 1.10 -0.32
N PHE A 38 5.06 1.16 -1.17
CA PHE A 38 3.66 1.04 -0.78
C PHE A 38 3.08 -0.26 -1.32
N LEU A 39 2.78 -1.19 -0.42
CA LEU A 39 2.29 -2.53 -0.75
C LEU A 39 0.78 -2.62 -0.50
N ASN A 40 0.02 -2.92 -1.56
CA ASN A 40 -1.44 -3.00 -1.51
C ASN A 40 -1.93 -4.14 -2.43
N ALA A 41 -2.70 -5.09 -1.87
CA ALA A 41 -3.17 -6.27 -2.60
C ALA A 41 -4.11 -5.91 -3.76
N ASP A 42 -4.97 -4.91 -3.62
CA ASP A 42 -5.90 -4.48 -4.68
C ASP A 42 -5.13 -3.91 -5.88
N LEU A 43 -4.08 -3.13 -5.60
CA LEU A 43 -3.20 -2.59 -6.65
C LEU A 43 -2.41 -3.69 -7.36
N ILE A 44 -1.93 -4.70 -6.61
CA ILE A 44 -1.26 -5.87 -7.20
C ILE A 44 -2.25 -6.65 -8.09
N ALA A 45 -3.45 -6.92 -7.60
CA ALA A 45 -4.49 -7.63 -8.35
C ALA A 45 -4.87 -6.88 -9.65
N ALA A 46 -5.00 -5.55 -9.57
CA ALA A 46 -5.26 -4.70 -10.73
C ALA A 46 -4.11 -4.71 -11.75
N GLY A 47 -2.86 -4.79 -11.29
CA GLY A 47 -1.69 -4.96 -12.14
C GLY A 47 -1.61 -6.32 -12.83
N LEU A 48 -2.05 -7.39 -12.15
CA LEU A 48 -2.08 -8.75 -12.69
C LEU A 48 -3.20 -8.95 -13.72
N SER A 49 -4.37 -8.35 -13.50
CA SER A 49 -5.52 -8.44 -14.41
C SER A 49 -6.30 -7.13 -14.46
N PRO A 50 -5.97 -6.20 -15.39
CA PRO A 50 -6.60 -4.89 -15.45
C PRO A 50 -8.12 -4.92 -15.69
N PHE A 51 -8.63 -5.95 -16.38
CA PHE A 51 -10.05 -6.08 -16.71
C PHE A 51 -10.82 -7.01 -15.76
N ALA A 52 -10.14 -7.76 -14.90
CA ALA A 52 -10.78 -8.61 -13.89
C ALA A 52 -9.88 -8.77 -12.63
N PRO A 53 -9.62 -7.69 -11.88
CA PRO A 53 -8.72 -7.73 -10.72
C PRO A 53 -9.15 -8.75 -9.67
N GLU A 54 -10.45 -8.86 -9.42
CA GLU A 54 -10.98 -9.76 -8.38
C GLU A 54 -10.63 -11.23 -8.62
N SER A 55 -10.41 -11.63 -9.88
CA SER A 55 -9.94 -12.98 -10.21
C SER A 55 -8.54 -13.29 -9.68
N GLN A 56 -7.76 -12.26 -9.34
CA GLN A 56 -6.37 -12.35 -8.91
C GLN A 56 -6.19 -12.11 -7.40
N ASN A 57 -7.25 -11.97 -6.62
CA ASN A 57 -7.17 -11.64 -5.18
C ASN A 57 -6.27 -12.61 -4.39
N ALA A 58 -6.39 -13.92 -4.63
CA ALA A 58 -5.56 -14.93 -3.98
C ALA A 58 -4.07 -14.76 -4.35
N ARG A 59 -3.76 -14.66 -5.65
CA ARG A 59 -2.38 -14.52 -6.13
C ARG A 59 -1.75 -13.19 -5.68
N ALA A 60 -2.52 -12.10 -5.69
CA ALA A 60 -2.07 -10.81 -5.22
C ALA A 60 -1.74 -10.83 -3.71
N SER A 61 -2.53 -11.57 -2.93
CA SER A 61 -2.30 -11.74 -1.49
C SER A 61 -1.02 -12.55 -1.21
N GLU A 62 -0.78 -13.62 -1.98
CA GLU A 62 0.48 -14.39 -1.91
C GLU A 62 1.69 -13.51 -2.21
N LEU A 63 1.66 -12.75 -3.31
CA LEU A 63 2.75 -11.84 -3.69
C LEU A 63 2.98 -10.74 -2.67
N LEU A 64 1.92 -10.23 -2.03
CA LEU A 64 2.02 -9.27 -0.95
C LEU A 64 2.76 -9.87 0.24
N LEU A 65 2.39 -11.07 0.68
CA LEU A 65 3.04 -11.75 1.80
C LEU A 65 4.49 -12.13 1.50
N GLU A 66 4.83 -12.49 0.26
CA GLU A 66 6.22 -12.76 -0.17
C GLU A 66 7.13 -11.52 -0.08
N ARG A 67 6.57 -10.31 -0.04
CA ARG A 67 7.32 -9.05 -0.01
C ARG A 67 7.35 -8.35 1.35
N MET A 68 6.53 -8.79 2.31
CA MET A 68 6.54 -8.30 3.69
C MET A 68 7.73 -8.84 4.49
#